data_AF-A0A831SMR1-F1
#
_entry.id   AF-A0A831SMR1-F1
#
_cell.length_a   1.000
_cell.length_b   1.000
_cell.length_c   1.000
_cell.angle_alpha   90.00
_cell.angle_beta   90.00
_cell.angle_gamma   90.00
#
_symmetry.space_group_name_H-M   'P 1'
#
loop_
_entity.id
_entity.type
_entity.pdbx_description
1 polymer ?
#
loop_
_entity_poly.entity_id
_entity_poly.type
_entity_poly.pdbx_seq_one_letter_code
_entity_poly.pdbx_strand_id
1 'polypeptide(L)'
;FVSHTGEAVDVVNRKINEQFRNLMIRTGKKKFRQELKGKFNELLIDSEKVFLTTDIVKQLQSMWQAILKYRQVLWDTDKLERQFESKYMCYHNRKLLFSEDSDLEQSFKKLFPNLERIENIKRRLENLKSKIENKQFSLWEKFILFVLPNNLAKKKEKLFINLNAILPPECLKILQNTSSPTEIKDWNDSGYLRLTEYLELLKCFYELKKDKQKLDTCQPRIITEQKIKKIEKDFYNLSREYVKSLYVQKMIGKGKKVGKVNSFLNQVDSRRPNDKNIDSYLFMEALDILKIWSSTLKSIRRTFPLRPGIFDYVIFDEASQVDLPSAAPALYRAKKAVIVGDPMQLTHIAGITREIDGVLAKYHGLTKMRDIYPSKIRYCDVSLYKSAESSIDYKPIFLVNHYRSEDQIIALCNKTFYGENLKIMTTHDYSKIPGNLPLGIHWFDCKGTVYKHPAGSRINQKEVEVVCNIFFDILKKIAGTNLSVGVVTPYRRQCEAIYEKISSTIQPELFEKHDVKILTAHKF
;
A
#
# COMPACT_ATOMS: atom_id res chain seq x y z
N PHE A 1 11.49 27.57 -5.63
CA PHE A 1 10.12 27.84 -6.13
C PHE A 1 9.21 26.80 -5.49
N VAL A 2 8.51 27.14 -4.41
CA VAL A 2 7.47 26.27 -3.84
C VAL A 2 6.25 26.35 -4.74
N SER A 3 5.64 25.21 -5.08
CA SER A 3 4.39 25.12 -5.85
C SER A 3 3.42 26.24 -5.44
N HIS A 4 2.95 27.00 -6.44
CA HIS A 4 2.08 28.15 -6.25
C HIS A 4 0.61 27.76 -6.13
N THR A 5 0.26 26.49 -6.35
CA THR A 5 -1.12 26.03 -6.29
C THR A 5 -1.48 25.81 -4.82
N GLY A 6 -2.33 26.69 -4.30
CA GLY A 6 -2.94 26.48 -2.97
C GLY A 6 -3.83 25.24 -2.90
N GLU A 7 -4.05 24.57 -4.04
CA GLU A 7 -4.97 23.47 -4.24
C GLU A 7 -4.71 22.28 -3.33
N ALA A 8 -3.46 21.85 -3.13
CA ALA A 8 -3.16 20.75 -2.21
C ALA A 8 -3.68 21.04 -0.79
N VAL A 9 -3.42 22.25 -0.30
CA VAL A 9 -3.88 22.71 1.01
C VAL A 9 -5.41 22.86 1.05
N ASP A 10 -6.02 23.27 -0.06
CA ASP A 10 -7.47 23.44 -0.19
C ASP A 10 -8.18 22.08 -0.26
N VAL A 11 -7.60 21.07 -0.93
CA VAL A 11 -8.09 19.68 -0.97
C VAL A 11 -8.05 19.05 0.41
N VAL A 12 -6.94 19.18 1.13
CA VAL A 12 -6.84 18.68 2.52
C VAL A 12 -7.87 19.38 3.41
N ASN A 13 -7.97 20.72 3.32
CA ASN A 13 -8.94 21.48 4.10
C ASN A 13 -10.38 21.03 3.81
N ARG A 14 -10.72 20.86 2.53
CA ARG A 14 -12.04 20.40 2.09
C ARG A 14 -12.34 19.00 2.61
N LYS A 15 -11.45 18.02 2.41
CA LYS A 15 -11.66 16.63 2.85
C LYS A 15 -11.84 16.52 4.37
N ILE A 16 -11.02 17.24 5.16
CA ILE A 16 -11.15 17.23 6.62
C ILE A 16 -12.49 17.87 7.03
N ASN A 17 -12.87 18.99 6.41
CA ASN A 17 -14.12 19.66 6.75
C ASN A 17 -15.37 18.94 6.21
N GLU A 18 -15.30 18.18 5.12
CA GLU A 18 -16.38 17.29 4.67
C GLU A 18 -16.66 16.20 5.73
N GLN A 19 -15.62 15.70 6.41
CA GLN A 19 -15.78 14.64 7.41
C GLN A 19 -16.12 15.16 8.82
N PHE A 20 -15.51 16.28 9.22
CA PHE A 20 -15.55 16.76 10.60
C PHE A 20 -16.20 18.14 10.78
N ARG A 21 -16.67 18.77 9.69
CA ARG A 21 -17.31 20.09 9.60
C ARG A 21 -16.61 21.19 10.41
N ASN A 22 -15.93 22.09 9.70
CA ASN A 22 -15.23 23.26 10.27
C ASN A 22 -14.12 22.94 11.29
N LEU A 23 -13.67 21.69 11.36
CA LEU A 23 -12.57 21.27 12.22
C LEU A 23 -11.24 21.94 11.84
N MET A 24 -10.98 22.12 10.55
CA MET A 24 -9.73 22.68 10.03
C MET A 24 -9.93 24.08 9.46
N ILE A 25 -9.17 25.04 9.97
CA ILE A 25 -9.25 26.43 9.55
C ILE A 25 -8.21 26.75 8.47
N ARG A 26 -8.70 27.20 7.31
CA ARG A 26 -7.84 27.65 6.20
C ARG A 26 -7.41 29.09 6.44
N THR A 27 -6.13 29.38 6.20
CA THR A 27 -5.61 30.75 6.32
C THR A 27 -4.76 31.17 5.11
N GLY A 28 -4.51 32.48 4.97
CA GLY A 28 -3.65 33.07 3.95
C GLY A 28 -4.33 34.17 3.14
N LYS A 29 -5.19 33.81 2.18
CA LYS A 29 -5.93 34.80 1.36
C LYS A 29 -6.97 35.55 2.22
N LYS A 30 -7.32 36.78 1.81
CA LYS A 30 -8.33 37.62 2.48
C LYS A 30 -9.69 36.91 2.62
N LYS A 31 -10.14 36.24 1.56
CA LYS A 31 -11.38 35.44 1.53
C LYS A 31 -11.45 34.43 2.69
N PHE A 32 -10.39 33.67 2.93
CA PHE A 32 -10.35 32.67 4.01
C PHE A 32 -10.38 33.29 5.41
N ARG A 33 -9.84 34.50 5.57
CA ARG A 33 -9.94 35.25 6.83
C ARG A 33 -11.37 35.70 7.11
N GLN A 34 -12.10 36.12 6.06
CA GLN A 34 -13.50 36.54 6.16
C GLN A 34 -14.45 35.35 6.41
N GLU A 35 -14.16 34.18 5.83
CA GLU A 35 -14.94 32.95 6.06
C GLU A 35 -14.78 32.40 7.49
N LEU A 36 -13.70 32.78 8.18
CA LEU A 36 -13.30 32.25 9.49
C LEU A 36 -14.38 32.51 10.56
N LYS A 37 -15.02 33.68 10.51
CA LYS A 37 -16.11 34.05 11.41
C LYS A 37 -17.37 33.23 11.18
N GLY A 38 -17.74 33.00 9.92
CA GLY A 38 -18.88 32.13 9.57
C GLY A 38 -18.67 30.69 10.05
N LYS A 39 -17.49 30.12 9.76
CA LYS A 39 -17.13 28.77 10.22
C LYS A 39 -17.13 28.63 11.74
N PHE A 40 -16.65 29.64 12.45
CA PHE A 40 -16.68 29.64 13.91
C PHE A 40 -18.12 29.68 14.46
N ASN A 41 -19.00 30.50 13.87
CA ASN A 41 -20.40 30.55 14.28
C ASN A 41 -21.12 29.20 14.06
N GLU A 42 -20.85 28.52 12.95
CA GLU A 42 -21.38 27.16 12.72
C GLU A 42 -20.92 26.17 13.80
N LEU A 43 -19.63 26.22 14.19
CA LEU A 43 -19.11 25.39 15.28
C LEU A 43 -19.80 25.67 16.63
N LEU A 44 -20.19 26.91 16.89
CA LEU A 44 -20.94 27.28 18.10
C LEU A 44 -22.34 26.66 18.09
N ILE A 45 -23.06 26.74 16.97
CA ILE A 45 -24.38 26.13 16.83
C ILE A 45 -24.32 24.61 17.02
N ASP A 46 -23.29 23.98 16.45
CA ASP A 46 -23.07 22.53 16.62
C ASP A 46 -22.75 22.19 18.08
N SER A 47 -22.09 23.10 18.82
CA SER A 47 -21.73 22.88 20.22
C SER A 47 -22.91 22.73 21.17
N GLU A 48 -24.03 23.36 20.86
CA GLU A 48 -25.25 23.32 21.68
C GLU A 48 -26.00 21.98 21.57
N LYS A 49 -25.66 21.15 20.57
CA LYS A 49 -26.36 19.89 20.26
C LYS A 49 -25.65 18.64 20.78
N VAL A 50 -24.44 18.78 21.32
CA VAL A 50 -23.53 17.66 21.57
C VAL A 50 -23.56 17.21 23.03
N PHE A 51 -23.88 15.92 23.25
CA PHE A 51 -23.72 15.25 24.55
C PHE A 51 -22.72 14.11 24.41
N LEU A 52 -21.58 14.21 25.09
CA LEU A 52 -20.63 13.11 25.21
C LEU A 52 -21.04 12.18 26.35
N THR A 53 -21.34 10.93 26.02
CA THR A 53 -21.48 9.87 27.01
C THR A 53 -20.21 9.02 27.03
N THR A 54 -19.78 8.62 28.22
CA THR A 54 -18.68 7.64 28.45
C THR A 54 -18.91 6.31 27.73
N ASP A 55 -20.13 6.07 27.27
CA ASP A 55 -20.56 4.88 26.53
C ASP A 55 -19.95 4.79 25.12
N ILE A 56 -19.76 5.90 24.42
CA ILE A 56 -19.24 5.92 23.04
C ILE A 56 -17.82 5.32 22.97
N VAL A 57 -16.96 5.61 23.94
CA VAL A 57 -15.59 5.09 23.97
C VAL A 57 -15.58 3.57 24.12
N LYS A 58 -16.43 3.03 25.00
CA LYS A 58 -16.57 1.58 25.19
C LYS A 58 -17.08 0.89 23.92
N GLN A 59 -18.05 1.51 23.25
CA GLN A 59 -18.57 1.02 21.96
C GLN A 59 -17.45 0.99 20.90
N LEU A 60 -16.70 2.09 20.73
CA LEU A 60 -15.58 2.15 19.77
C LEU A 60 -14.52 1.08 20.04
N GLN A 61 -14.14 0.88 21.31
CA GLN A 61 -13.20 -0.17 21.70
C GLN A 61 -13.74 -1.57 21.35
N SER A 62 -15.00 -1.86 21.66
CA SER A 62 -15.64 -3.13 21.34
C SER A 62 -15.66 -3.39 19.83
N MET A 63 -16.01 -2.38 19.02
CA MET A 63 -16.02 -2.47 17.56
C MET A 63 -14.62 -2.71 16.99
N TRP A 64 -13.60 -2.01 17.51
CA TRP A 64 -12.21 -2.22 17.09
C TRP A 64 -11.73 -3.64 17.40
N GLN A 65 -12.03 -4.16 18.59
CA GLN A 65 -11.71 -5.55 18.96
C GLN A 65 -12.42 -6.56 18.05
N ALA A 66 -13.68 -6.30 17.67
CA ALA A 66 -14.39 -7.14 16.71
C ALA A 66 -13.73 -7.11 15.33
N ILE A 67 -13.33 -5.94 14.83
CA ILE A 67 -12.60 -5.80 13.55
C ILE A 67 -11.30 -6.61 13.59
N LEU A 68 -10.50 -6.46 14.65
CA LEU A 68 -9.25 -7.21 14.81
C LEU A 68 -9.49 -8.72 14.84
N LYS A 69 -10.52 -9.18 15.57
CA LYS A 69 -10.89 -10.60 15.63
C LYS A 69 -11.24 -11.16 14.25
N TYR A 70 -12.06 -10.46 13.47
CA TYR A 70 -12.41 -10.93 12.12
C TYR A 70 -11.24 -10.88 11.14
N ARG A 71 -10.36 -9.87 11.24
CA ARG A 71 -9.13 -9.81 10.45
C ARG A 71 -8.18 -10.95 10.79
N GLN A 72 -8.10 -11.33 12.07
CA GLN A 72 -7.31 -12.49 12.50
C GLN A 72 -7.84 -13.78 11.86
N VAL A 73 -9.16 -13.97 11.84
CA VAL A 73 -9.79 -15.12 11.14
C VAL A 73 -9.40 -15.15 9.67
N LEU A 74 -9.47 -14.02 8.96
CA LEU A 74 -9.05 -13.95 7.55
C LEU A 74 -7.56 -14.29 7.36
N TRP A 75 -6.71 -13.82 8.27
CA TRP A 75 -5.27 -14.11 8.22
C TRP A 75 -4.98 -15.60 8.45
N ASP A 76 -5.65 -16.22 9.42
CA ASP A 76 -5.52 -17.65 9.69
C ASP A 76 -6.01 -18.49 8.49
N THR A 77 -7.11 -18.07 7.85
CA THR A 77 -7.61 -18.70 6.61
C THR A 77 -6.61 -18.56 5.46
N ASP A 78 -6.08 -17.35 5.20
CA ASP A 78 -5.10 -17.10 4.12
C ASP A 78 -3.82 -17.93 4.34
N LYS A 79 -3.37 -18.05 5.59
CA LYS A 79 -2.23 -18.91 5.94
C LYS A 79 -2.50 -20.38 5.64
N LEU A 80 -3.71 -20.87 5.96
CA LEU A 80 -4.11 -22.24 5.69
C LEU A 80 -4.28 -22.52 4.20
N GLU A 81 -4.83 -21.57 3.43
CA GLU A 81 -4.94 -21.63 1.97
C GLU A 81 -3.56 -21.77 1.32
N ARG A 82 -2.59 -20.91 1.70
CA ARG A 82 -1.21 -21.02 1.18
C ARG A 82 -0.53 -22.33 1.55
N GLN A 83 -0.75 -22.83 2.76
CA GLN A 83 -0.24 -24.13 3.19
C GLN A 83 -0.84 -25.25 2.33
N PHE A 84 -2.14 -25.20 2.06
CA PHE A 84 -2.83 -26.14 1.20
C PHE A 84 -2.30 -26.07 -0.24
N GLU A 85 -2.15 -24.89 -0.83
CA GLU A 85 -1.60 -24.70 -2.18
C GLU A 85 -0.19 -25.25 -2.30
N SER A 86 0.69 -24.95 -1.34
CA SER A 86 2.06 -25.47 -1.33
C SER A 86 2.10 -27.01 -1.26
N LYS A 87 1.28 -27.61 -0.40
CA LYS A 87 1.15 -29.07 -0.28
C LYS A 87 0.51 -29.69 -1.51
N TYR A 88 -0.45 -29.00 -2.13
CA TYR A 88 -1.11 -29.44 -3.35
C TYR A 88 -0.10 -29.51 -4.49
N MET A 89 0.74 -28.49 -4.66
CA MET A 89 1.81 -28.49 -5.66
C MET A 89 2.81 -29.62 -5.41
N CYS A 90 3.21 -29.86 -4.16
CA CYS A 90 4.07 -30.99 -3.80
C CYS A 90 3.43 -32.35 -4.16
N TYR A 91 2.15 -32.53 -3.79
CA TYR A 91 1.38 -33.72 -4.13
C TYR A 91 1.23 -33.90 -5.64
N HIS A 92 0.88 -32.84 -6.37
CA HIS A 92 0.68 -32.85 -7.82
C HIS A 92 1.96 -33.24 -8.56
N ASN A 93 3.09 -32.59 -8.25
CA ASN A 93 4.37 -32.89 -8.88
C ASN A 93 4.83 -34.34 -8.64
N ARG A 94 4.60 -34.85 -7.42
CA ARG A 94 4.95 -36.25 -7.08
C ARG A 94 3.97 -37.25 -7.66
N LYS A 95 2.69 -36.88 -7.77
CA LYS A 95 1.66 -37.72 -8.40
C LYS A 95 2.04 -38.04 -9.84
N LEU A 96 2.66 -37.12 -10.58
CA LEU A 96 3.13 -37.34 -11.96
C LEU A 96 4.16 -38.48 -12.11
N LEU A 97 4.84 -38.89 -11.02
CA LEU A 97 5.74 -40.06 -11.02
C LEU A 97 4.99 -41.39 -11.08
N PHE A 98 3.68 -41.37 -10.89
CA PHE A 98 2.77 -42.51 -10.94
C PHE A 98 1.74 -42.24 -12.04
N SER A 99 1.43 -43.24 -12.88
CA SER A 99 0.67 -43.07 -14.12
C SER A 99 -0.67 -42.34 -13.93
N GLU A 100 -1.10 -41.55 -14.93
CA GLU A 100 -2.33 -40.73 -14.85
C GLU A 100 -3.60 -41.57 -14.63
N ASP A 101 -3.63 -42.81 -15.12
CA ASP A 101 -4.76 -43.74 -15.03
C ASP A 101 -4.83 -44.54 -13.71
N SER A 102 -3.94 -44.26 -12.74
CA SER A 102 -3.92 -45.01 -11.49
C SER A 102 -4.90 -44.44 -10.44
N ASP A 103 -5.76 -45.30 -9.87
CA ASP A 103 -6.65 -44.96 -8.74
C ASP A 103 -5.86 -44.89 -7.42
N LEU A 104 -4.96 -43.91 -7.36
CA LEU A 104 -4.05 -43.62 -6.25
C LEU A 104 -4.81 -43.38 -4.95
N GLU A 105 -5.93 -42.66 -5.01
CA GLU A 105 -6.69 -42.31 -3.80
C GLU A 105 -7.35 -43.52 -3.15
N GLN A 106 -7.87 -44.46 -3.96
CA GLN A 106 -8.42 -45.69 -3.42
C GLN A 106 -7.32 -46.55 -2.79
N SER A 107 -6.15 -46.63 -3.41
CA SER A 107 -4.99 -47.33 -2.86
C SER A 107 -4.51 -46.70 -1.55
N PHE A 108 -4.41 -45.37 -1.49
CA PHE A 108 -4.03 -44.63 -0.28
C PHE A 108 -4.98 -44.88 0.89
N LYS A 109 -6.30 -44.88 0.65
CA LYS A 109 -7.31 -45.18 1.68
C LYS A 109 -7.13 -46.57 2.30
N LYS A 110 -6.76 -47.57 1.49
CA LYS A 110 -6.49 -48.95 1.96
C LYS A 110 -5.14 -49.08 2.68
N LEU A 111 -4.13 -48.33 2.23
CA LEU A 111 -2.77 -48.45 2.74
C LEU A 111 -2.53 -47.71 4.07
N PHE A 112 -3.18 -46.56 4.25
CA PHE A 112 -2.89 -45.65 5.35
C PHE A 112 -2.97 -46.26 6.75
N PRO A 113 -3.96 -47.12 7.09
CA PRO A 113 -4.01 -47.77 8.41
C PRO A 113 -2.76 -48.61 8.73
N ASN A 114 -2.02 -49.03 7.70
CA ASN A 114 -0.82 -49.85 7.82
C ASN A 114 0.48 -49.07 7.59
N LEU A 115 0.44 -47.74 7.39
CA LEU A 115 1.60 -46.92 7.01
C LEU A 115 2.79 -47.12 7.96
N GLU A 116 2.60 -46.99 9.27
CA GLU A 116 3.66 -47.19 10.27
C GLU A 116 4.26 -48.60 10.21
N ARG A 117 3.42 -49.60 9.95
CA ARG A 117 3.83 -51.00 9.87
C ARG A 117 4.71 -51.25 8.66
N ILE A 118 4.34 -50.67 7.51
CA ILE A 118 5.12 -50.71 6.27
C ILE A 118 6.46 -50.00 6.47
N GLU A 119 6.47 -48.81 7.06
CA GLU A 119 7.70 -48.06 7.31
C GLU A 119 8.65 -48.80 8.26
N ASN A 120 8.11 -49.46 9.29
CA ASN A 120 8.94 -50.25 10.18
C ASN A 120 9.56 -51.47 9.47
N ILE A 121 8.80 -52.17 8.61
CA ILE A 121 9.33 -53.28 7.80
C ILE A 121 10.39 -52.76 6.83
N LYS A 122 10.13 -51.64 6.14
CA LYS A 122 11.08 -51.00 5.22
C LYS A 122 12.38 -50.61 5.93
N ARG A 123 12.30 -49.94 7.08
CA ARG A 123 13.47 -49.59 7.91
C ARG A 123 14.27 -50.82 8.31
N ARG A 124 13.59 -51.93 8.67
CA ARG A 124 14.27 -53.21 8.99
C ARG A 124 14.95 -53.83 7.76
N LEU A 125 14.34 -53.74 6.58
CA LEU A 125 14.92 -54.18 5.31
C LEU A 125 16.14 -53.34 4.92
N GLU A 126 16.09 -52.02 5.08
CA GLU A 126 17.21 -51.09 4.82
C GLU A 126 18.37 -51.30 5.78
N ASN A 127 18.09 -51.46 7.09
CA ASN A 127 19.10 -51.79 8.08
C ASN A 127 19.78 -53.13 7.77
N LEU A 128 19.01 -54.13 7.31
CA LEU A 128 19.54 -55.44 6.92
C LEU A 128 20.39 -55.35 5.65
N LYS A 129 19.97 -54.55 4.66
CA LYS A 129 20.74 -54.25 3.44
C LYS A 129 22.09 -53.60 3.78
N SER A 130 22.07 -52.53 4.59
CA SER A 130 23.29 -51.82 5.02
C SER A 130 24.26 -52.73 5.78
N LYS A 131 23.76 -53.59 6.68
CA LYS A 131 24.60 -54.57 7.39
C LYS A 131 25.28 -55.56 6.44
N ILE A 132 24.57 -56.03 5.42
CA ILE A 132 25.10 -56.96 4.41
C ILE A 132 26.16 -56.28 3.56
N GLU A 133 25.86 -55.11 3.01
CA GLU A 133 26.75 -54.37 2.10
C GLU A 133 28.02 -53.90 2.82
N ASN A 134 27.90 -53.40 4.05
CA ASN A 134 29.04 -52.88 4.83
C ASN A 134 29.75 -53.96 5.67
N LYS A 135 29.32 -55.23 5.59
CA LYS A 135 29.81 -56.35 6.41
C LYS A 135 29.87 -56.06 7.92
N GLN A 136 28.98 -55.19 8.41
CA GLN A 136 28.93 -54.77 9.82
C GLN A 136 28.10 -55.76 10.64
N PHE A 137 28.75 -56.85 11.08
CA PHE A 137 28.14 -57.87 11.94
C PHE A 137 28.83 -57.91 13.31
N SER A 138 28.05 -57.97 14.37
CA SER A 138 28.55 -58.21 15.74
C SER A 138 29.15 -59.62 15.87
N LEU A 139 29.98 -59.86 16.89
CA LEU A 139 30.63 -61.17 17.12
C LEU A 139 29.63 -62.33 17.21
N TRP A 140 28.49 -62.11 17.87
CA TRP A 140 27.40 -63.09 17.94
C TRP A 140 26.69 -63.31 16.60
N GLU A 141 26.49 -62.27 15.80
CA GLU A 141 25.90 -62.41 14.46
C GLU A 141 26.84 -63.17 13.50
N LYS A 142 28.16 -62.98 13.62
CA LYS A 142 29.16 -63.75 12.88
C LYS A 142 29.14 -65.24 13.27
N PHE A 143 28.99 -65.54 14.56
CA PHE A 143 28.83 -66.91 15.05
C PHE A 143 27.55 -67.56 14.52
N ILE A 144 26.42 -66.84 14.56
CA ILE A 144 25.15 -67.33 14.00
C ILE A 144 25.25 -67.59 12.49
N LEU A 145 25.97 -66.74 11.76
CA LEU A 145 26.22 -66.92 10.32
C LEU A 145 27.08 -68.14 10.00
N PHE A 146 28.01 -68.48 10.90
CA PHE A 146 28.83 -69.68 10.78
C PHE A 146 28.00 -70.96 11.00
N VAL A 147 27.10 -70.97 12.00
CA VAL A 147 26.25 -72.13 12.32
C VAL A 147 25.06 -72.27 11.35
N LEU A 148 24.51 -71.15 10.87
CA LEU A 148 23.36 -71.09 9.97
C LEU A 148 23.63 -70.10 8.83
N PRO A 149 24.31 -70.54 7.75
CA PRO A 149 24.69 -69.66 6.63
C PRO A 149 23.48 -68.96 5.97
N ASN A 150 22.34 -69.65 5.92
CA ASN A 150 21.12 -69.16 5.28
C ASN A 150 20.22 -68.29 6.18
N ASN A 151 20.63 -67.99 7.43
CA ASN A 151 19.76 -67.26 8.36
C ASN A 151 19.43 -65.84 7.89
N LEU A 152 20.40 -65.12 7.29
CA LEU A 152 20.14 -63.79 6.72
C LEU A 152 19.16 -63.85 5.54
N ALA A 153 19.30 -64.85 4.67
CA ALA A 153 18.39 -65.06 3.55
C ALA A 153 16.97 -65.33 4.05
N LYS A 154 16.80 -66.20 5.05
CA LYS A 154 15.50 -66.47 5.70
C LYS A 154 14.90 -65.22 6.36
N LYS A 155 15.74 -64.38 6.99
CA LYS A 155 15.30 -63.13 7.63
C LYS A 155 14.87 -62.08 6.61
N LYS A 156 15.60 -61.96 5.48
CA LYS A 156 15.24 -61.13 4.32
C LYS A 156 13.89 -61.58 3.76
N GLU A 157 13.77 -62.87 3.44
CA GLU A 157 12.56 -63.47 2.88
C GLU A 157 11.34 -63.25 3.78
N LYS A 158 11.47 -63.49 5.09
CA LYS A 158 10.40 -63.22 6.06
C LYS A 158 9.94 -61.76 6.08
N LEU A 159 10.86 -60.80 5.92
CA LEU A 159 10.51 -59.38 5.87
C LEU A 159 9.78 -59.01 4.58
N PHE A 160 10.17 -59.57 3.43
CA PHE A 160 9.44 -59.38 2.17
C PHE A 160 8.06 -60.05 2.18
N ILE A 161 7.92 -61.25 2.77
CA ILE A 161 6.61 -61.89 2.99
C ILE A 161 5.71 -60.97 3.83
N ASN A 162 6.22 -60.44 4.94
CA ASN A 162 5.46 -59.51 5.78
C ASN A 162 5.10 -58.21 5.04
N LEU A 163 5.97 -57.72 4.15
CA LEU A 163 5.70 -56.54 3.34
C LEU A 163 4.55 -56.81 2.35
N ASN A 164 4.63 -57.88 1.57
CA ASN A 164 3.59 -58.25 0.60
C ASN A 164 2.25 -58.58 1.27
N ALA A 165 2.24 -59.14 2.48
CA ALA A 165 1.02 -59.39 3.24
C ALA A 165 0.25 -58.10 3.60
N ILE A 166 0.92 -56.94 3.59
CA ILE A 166 0.34 -55.64 3.97
C ILE A 166 0.06 -54.77 2.73
N LEU A 167 0.78 -54.96 1.63
CA LEU A 167 0.60 -54.21 0.39
C LEU A 167 -0.60 -54.76 -0.41
N PRO A 168 -1.66 -53.96 -0.64
CA PRO A 168 -2.78 -54.38 -1.48
C PRO A 168 -2.35 -54.62 -2.93
N PRO A 169 -3.05 -55.49 -3.67
CA PRO A 169 -2.76 -55.75 -5.09
C PRO A 169 -2.78 -54.48 -5.95
N GLU A 170 -3.65 -53.52 -5.65
CA GLU A 170 -3.73 -52.23 -6.35
C GLU A 170 -2.49 -51.36 -6.10
N CYS A 171 -1.89 -51.45 -4.91
CA CYS A 171 -0.64 -50.78 -4.60
C CYS A 171 0.51 -51.39 -5.43
N LEU A 172 0.58 -52.72 -5.52
CA LEU A 172 1.60 -53.39 -6.34
C LEU A 172 1.46 -53.06 -7.83
N LYS A 173 0.23 -52.95 -8.37
CA LYS A 173 0.00 -52.48 -9.75
C LYS A 173 0.62 -51.11 -10.00
N ILE A 174 0.40 -50.17 -9.07
CA ILE A 174 0.92 -48.80 -9.16
C ILE A 174 2.45 -48.77 -9.03
N LEU A 175 2.99 -49.49 -8.05
CA LEU A 175 4.42 -49.57 -7.76
C LEU A 175 5.20 -50.21 -8.93
N GLN A 176 4.70 -51.28 -9.52
CA GLN A 176 5.36 -51.99 -10.62
C GLN A 176 4.96 -51.49 -12.02
N ASN A 177 3.98 -50.58 -12.12
CA ASN A 177 3.43 -50.07 -13.39
C ASN A 177 2.99 -51.20 -14.34
N THR A 178 2.24 -52.17 -13.83
CA THR A 178 1.80 -53.37 -14.57
C THR A 178 0.35 -53.74 -14.21
N SER A 179 -0.37 -54.34 -15.16
CA SER A 179 -1.71 -54.90 -14.96
C SER A 179 -1.70 -56.22 -14.17
N SER A 180 -0.57 -56.94 -14.17
CA SER A 180 -0.35 -58.22 -13.50
C SER A 180 0.81 -58.11 -12.49
N PRO A 181 0.54 -57.58 -11.28
CA PRO A 181 1.58 -57.37 -10.28
C PRO A 181 2.09 -58.68 -9.70
N THR A 182 3.37 -58.71 -9.32
CA THR A 182 3.99 -59.84 -8.62
C THR A 182 4.43 -59.42 -7.22
N GLU A 183 4.65 -60.39 -6.35
CA GLU A 183 5.18 -60.12 -5.01
C GLU A 183 6.60 -59.52 -5.10
N ILE A 184 6.87 -58.52 -4.26
CA ILE A 184 8.18 -57.90 -4.12
C ILE A 184 9.11 -58.88 -3.41
N LYS A 185 10.14 -59.37 -4.10
CA LYS A 185 11.05 -60.41 -3.57
C LYS A 185 12.44 -59.89 -3.18
N ASP A 186 12.83 -58.73 -3.69
CA ASP A 186 14.18 -58.19 -3.49
C ASP A 186 14.22 -56.65 -3.49
N TRP A 187 15.36 -56.09 -3.08
CA TRP A 187 15.65 -54.65 -3.08
C TRP A 187 15.73 -54.05 -4.49
N ASN A 188 16.05 -54.86 -5.51
CA ASN A 188 16.13 -54.44 -6.90
C ASN A 188 14.79 -54.56 -7.65
N ASP A 189 13.74 -55.05 -6.97
CA ASP A 189 12.39 -55.11 -7.51
C ASP A 189 11.87 -53.69 -7.78
N SER A 190 11.27 -53.47 -8.96
CA SER A 190 10.76 -52.16 -9.35
C SER A 190 9.74 -51.61 -8.35
N GLY A 191 8.94 -52.49 -7.74
CA GLY A 191 7.98 -52.11 -6.73
C GLY A 191 8.62 -51.69 -5.41
N TYR A 192 9.74 -52.32 -5.01
CA TYR A 192 10.48 -51.91 -3.82
C TYR A 192 11.19 -50.56 -4.02
N LEU A 193 11.80 -50.36 -5.19
CA LEU A 193 12.51 -49.11 -5.50
C LEU A 193 11.58 -47.88 -5.46
N ARG A 194 10.34 -48.03 -5.94
CA ARG A 194 9.32 -46.96 -5.94
C ARG A 194 8.54 -46.83 -4.63
N LEU A 195 8.71 -47.76 -3.69
CA LEU A 195 7.96 -47.78 -2.43
C LEU A 195 8.21 -46.52 -1.59
N THR A 196 9.44 -46.00 -1.56
CA THR A 196 9.77 -44.79 -0.80
C THR A 196 8.95 -43.60 -1.28
N GLU A 197 9.03 -43.31 -2.57
CA GLU A 197 8.33 -42.19 -3.21
C GLU A 197 6.81 -42.33 -3.04
N TYR A 198 6.30 -43.56 -3.13
CA TYR A 198 4.88 -43.86 -2.95
C TYR A 198 4.39 -43.59 -1.53
N LEU A 199 5.15 -44.01 -0.51
CA LEU A 199 4.82 -43.75 0.89
C LEU A 199 4.90 -42.26 1.23
N GLU A 200 5.85 -41.54 0.65
CA GLU A 200 5.89 -40.10 0.82
C GLU A 200 4.72 -39.39 0.12
N LEU A 201 4.33 -39.83 -1.08
CA LEU A 201 3.14 -39.32 -1.78
C LEU A 201 1.86 -39.57 -0.96
N LEU A 202 1.73 -40.75 -0.36
CA LEU A 202 0.66 -41.09 0.58
C LEU A 202 0.63 -40.10 1.77
N LYS A 203 1.78 -39.80 2.39
CA LYS A 203 1.85 -38.79 3.46
C LYS A 203 1.38 -37.41 2.99
N CYS A 204 1.86 -36.96 1.83
CA CYS A 204 1.44 -35.69 1.23
C CYS A 204 -0.08 -35.64 1.02
N PHE A 205 -0.69 -36.72 0.51
CA PHE A 205 -2.13 -36.81 0.31
C PHE A 205 -2.92 -36.66 1.62
N TYR A 206 -2.48 -37.33 2.69
CA TYR A 206 -3.17 -37.25 3.98
C TYR A 206 -3.02 -35.89 4.65
N GLU A 207 -1.85 -35.28 4.58
CA GLU A 207 -1.67 -33.91 5.07
C GLU A 207 -2.53 -32.92 4.29
N LEU A 208 -2.59 -33.04 2.97
CA LEU A 208 -3.42 -32.22 2.10
C LEU A 208 -4.90 -32.37 2.47
N LYS A 209 -5.37 -33.61 2.69
CA LYS A 209 -6.76 -33.89 3.08
C LYS A 209 -7.10 -33.30 4.46
N LYS A 210 -6.16 -33.35 5.41
CA LYS A 210 -6.32 -32.73 6.74
C LYS A 210 -6.48 -31.21 6.63
N ASP A 211 -5.67 -30.56 5.79
CA ASP A 211 -5.76 -29.12 5.59
C ASP A 211 -7.01 -28.72 4.81
N LYS A 212 -7.44 -29.53 3.82
CA LYS A 212 -8.74 -29.37 3.14
C LYS A 212 -9.92 -29.41 4.12
N GLN A 213 -9.95 -30.40 5.02
CA GLN A 213 -11.01 -30.50 6.04
C GLN A 213 -11.07 -29.26 6.95
N LYS A 214 -9.93 -28.70 7.33
CA LYS A 214 -9.90 -27.45 8.09
C LYS A 214 -10.44 -26.28 7.25
N LEU A 215 -10.08 -26.18 5.98
CA LEU A 215 -10.59 -25.14 5.08
C LEU A 215 -12.11 -25.25 4.91
N ASP A 216 -12.65 -26.46 4.79
CA ASP A 216 -14.10 -26.72 4.66
C ASP A 216 -14.89 -26.27 5.92
N THR A 217 -14.24 -26.18 7.09
CA THR A 217 -14.86 -25.64 8.32
C THR A 217 -14.78 -24.12 8.43
N CYS A 218 -13.99 -23.45 7.60
CA CYS A 218 -13.83 -21.99 7.63
C CYS A 218 -15.07 -21.31 7.02
N GLN A 219 -15.45 -20.16 7.57
CA GLN A 219 -16.49 -19.34 6.93
C GLN A 219 -15.98 -18.82 5.58
N PRO A 220 -16.85 -18.77 4.55
CA PRO A 220 -16.50 -18.14 3.28
C PRO A 220 -15.94 -16.73 3.49
N ARG A 221 -14.77 -16.47 2.89
CA ARG A 221 -14.02 -15.22 3.00
C ARG A 221 -14.90 -13.98 2.78
N ILE A 222 -15.76 -14.02 1.76
CA ILE A 222 -16.68 -12.93 1.39
C ILE A 222 -17.59 -12.53 2.56
N ILE A 223 -18.09 -13.50 3.33
CA ILE A 223 -19.00 -13.23 4.47
C ILE A 223 -18.25 -12.49 5.58
N THR A 224 -17.02 -12.93 5.88
CA THR A 224 -16.17 -12.30 6.90
C THR A 224 -15.77 -10.88 6.48
N GLU A 225 -15.37 -10.69 5.21
CA GLU A 225 -15.04 -9.37 4.66
C GLU A 225 -16.23 -8.42 4.68
N GLN A 226 -17.44 -8.88 4.35
CA GLN A 226 -18.65 -8.06 4.45
C GLN A 226 -18.95 -7.63 5.90
N LYS A 227 -18.78 -8.54 6.88
CA LYS A 227 -18.92 -8.21 8.31
C LYS A 227 -17.90 -7.15 8.73
N ILE A 228 -16.64 -7.30 8.34
CA ILE A 228 -15.59 -6.31 8.61
C ILE A 228 -15.98 -4.96 8.02
N LYS A 229 -16.35 -4.91 6.73
CA LYS A 229 -16.74 -3.66 6.06
C LYS A 229 -17.91 -2.96 6.77
N LYS A 230 -18.89 -3.72 7.25
CA LYS A 230 -20.02 -3.16 8.01
C LYS A 230 -19.56 -2.55 9.34
N ILE A 231 -18.81 -3.31 10.15
CA ILE A 231 -18.33 -2.85 11.46
C ILE A 231 -17.37 -1.67 11.30
N GLU A 232 -16.49 -1.69 10.29
CA GLU A 232 -15.59 -0.59 9.97
C GLU A 232 -16.37 0.68 9.61
N LYS A 233 -17.38 0.58 8.75
CA LYS A 233 -18.25 1.71 8.41
C LYS A 233 -18.87 2.32 9.66
N ASP A 234 -19.45 1.50 10.53
CA ASP A 234 -20.07 1.96 11.77
C ASP A 234 -19.02 2.56 12.73
N PHE A 235 -17.83 1.94 12.82
CA PHE A 235 -16.72 2.40 13.65
C PHE A 235 -16.24 3.77 13.20
N TYR A 236 -16.07 3.98 11.89
CA TYR A 236 -15.69 5.27 11.33
C TYR A 236 -16.76 6.33 11.56
N ASN A 237 -18.04 5.99 11.40
CA ASN A 237 -19.14 6.92 11.66
C ASN A 237 -19.13 7.36 13.13
N LEU A 238 -19.09 6.41 14.06
CA LEU A 238 -19.06 6.69 15.50
C LEU A 238 -17.79 7.44 15.92
N SER A 239 -16.64 7.11 15.32
CA SER A 239 -15.38 7.82 15.57
C SER A 239 -15.44 9.27 15.13
N ARG A 240 -16.09 9.57 13.99
CA ARG A 240 -16.27 10.95 13.52
C ARG A 240 -17.12 11.74 14.50
N GLU A 241 -18.24 11.18 14.93
CA GLU A 241 -19.11 11.83 15.92
C GLU A 241 -18.41 12.01 17.26
N TYR A 242 -17.63 11.03 17.71
CA TYR A 242 -16.81 11.13 18.91
C TYR A 242 -15.77 12.28 18.82
N VAL A 243 -15.02 12.36 17.72
CA VAL A 243 -14.00 13.40 17.50
C VAL A 243 -14.63 14.79 17.43
N LYS A 244 -15.73 14.95 16.67
CA LYS A 244 -16.49 16.21 16.62
C LYS A 244 -16.93 16.63 18.01
N SER A 245 -17.49 15.69 18.75
CA SER A 245 -18.03 15.96 20.07
C SER A 245 -16.94 16.33 21.08
N LEU A 246 -15.80 15.64 21.01
CA LEU A 246 -14.61 15.92 21.82
C LEU A 246 -14.02 17.29 21.49
N TYR A 247 -13.96 17.65 20.21
CA TYR A 247 -13.50 18.95 19.75
C TYR A 247 -14.38 20.06 20.33
N VAL A 248 -15.70 19.96 20.14
CA VAL A 248 -16.71 20.87 20.68
C VAL A 248 -16.58 21.02 22.20
N GLN A 249 -16.62 19.92 22.95
CA GLN A 249 -16.68 19.96 24.40
C GLN A 249 -15.40 20.51 25.02
N LYS A 250 -14.22 20.04 24.56
CA LYS A 250 -12.93 20.44 25.12
C LYS A 250 -12.53 21.86 24.74
N MET A 251 -12.89 22.32 23.55
CA MET A 251 -12.38 23.59 23.00
C MET A 251 -13.34 24.76 23.22
N ILE A 252 -14.65 24.56 23.04
CA ILE A 252 -15.65 25.63 23.20
C ILE A 252 -16.17 25.70 24.64
N GLY A 253 -16.38 24.54 25.28
CA GLY A 253 -17.01 24.45 26.60
C GLY A 253 -18.41 25.09 26.63
N LYS A 254 -18.97 25.37 27.81
CA LYS A 254 -20.23 26.15 27.96
C LYS A 254 -20.02 27.64 27.64
N GLY A 255 -19.52 28.00 26.46
CA GLY A 255 -19.42 29.39 25.99
C GLY A 255 -18.31 30.28 26.60
N LYS A 256 -17.63 29.85 27.68
CA LYS A 256 -16.67 30.68 28.44
C LYS A 256 -15.47 31.19 27.64
N LYS A 257 -15.12 30.57 26.52
CA LYS A 257 -13.94 30.93 25.71
C LYS A 257 -14.28 31.66 24.40
N VAL A 258 -15.58 31.78 24.06
CA VAL A 258 -16.06 32.32 22.77
C VAL A 258 -15.66 33.79 22.56
N GLY A 259 -15.71 34.60 23.62
CA GLY A 259 -15.31 36.02 23.55
C GLY A 259 -13.87 36.24 23.08
N LYS A 260 -12.95 35.31 23.42
CA LYS A 260 -11.54 35.39 23.04
C LYS A 260 -11.34 35.20 21.54
N VAL A 261 -12.01 34.19 20.96
CA VAL A 261 -11.98 33.97 19.51
C VAL A 261 -12.69 35.11 18.77
N ASN A 262 -13.81 35.63 19.29
CA ASN A 262 -14.47 36.78 18.67
C ASN A 262 -13.57 38.03 18.63
N SER A 263 -12.78 38.27 19.68
CA SER A 263 -11.77 39.34 19.69
C SER A 263 -10.72 39.14 18.59
N PHE A 264 -10.17 37.92 18.48
CA PHE A 264 -9.24 37.57 17.41
C PHE A 264 -9.86 37.71 16.01
N LEU A 265 -11.09 37.22 15.81
CA LEU A 265 -11.82 37.31 14.54
C LEU A 265 -12.06 38.76 14.12
N ASN A 266 -12.51 39.61 15.04
CA ASN A 266 -12.71 41.03 14.76
C ASN A 266 -11.39 41.74 14.41
N GLN A 267 -10.28 41.37 15.05
CA GLN A 267 -8.95 41.87 14.69
C GLN A 267 -8.52 41.39 13.29
N VAL A 268 -8.84 40.15 12.94
CA VAL A 268 -8.53 39.56 11.64
C VAL A 268 -9.33 40.21 10.51
N ASP A 269 -10.61 40.52 10.76
CA ASP A 269 -11.52 41.17 9.80
C ASP A 269 -11.22 42.66 9.59
N SER A 270 -10.79 43.38 10.63
CA SER A 270 -10.51 44.82 10.59
C SER A 270 -9.15 45.20 9.99
N ARG A 271 -8.26 44.23 9.76
CA ARG A 271 -6.88 44.48 9.31
C ARG A 271 -6.77 45.01 7.88
N ARG A 272 -6.01 46.09 7.72
CA ARG A 272 -5.56 46.58 6.41
C ARG A 272 -4.34 45.79 5.92
N PRO A 273 -4.08 45.73 4.60
CA PRO A 273 -2.99 44.93 4.01
C PRO A 273 -1.56 45.21 4.56
N ASN A 274 -1.35 46.36 5.22
CA ASN A 274 -0.04 46.84 5.68
C ASN A 274 0.18 46.79 7.22
N ASP A 275 -0.74 46.23 8.01
CA ASP A 275 -0.55 46.17 9.47
C ASP A 275 0.55 45.19 9.89
N LYS A 276 1.50 45.70 10.68
CA LYS A 276 2.64 44.93 11.19
C LYS A 276 2.22 44.07 12.39
N ASN A 277 2.19 42.76 12.14
CA ASN A 277 2.11 41.63 13.06
C ASN A 277 0.74 41.29 13.66
N ILE A 278 0.47 39.99 13.75
CA ILE A 278 -0.66 39.45 14.53
C ILE A 278 -0.35 39.61 16.00
N ASP A 279 -1.34 40.09 16.77
CA ASP A 279 -1.21 40.12 18.21
C ASP A 279 -1.02 38.67 18.68
N SER A 280 0.20 38.41 19.18
CA SER A 280 0.58 37.07 19.56
C SER A 280 -0.26 36.56 20.73
N TYR A 281 -0.73 37.45 21.61
CA TYR A 281 -1.58 37.08 22.72
C TYR A 281 -2.96 36.64 22.21
N LEU A 282 -3.63 37.46 21.40
CA LEU A 282 -4.93 37.12 20.82
C LEU A 282 -4.89 35.85 19.96
N PHE A 283 -3.80 35.64 19.21
CA PHE A 283 -3.63 34.41 18.45
C PHE A 283 -3.49 33.19 19.36
N MET A 284 -2.72 33.27 20.45
CA MET A 284 -2.60 32.15 21.39
C MET A 284 -3.93 31.83 22.06
N GLU A 285 -4.72 32.84 22.40
CA GLU A 285 -6.08 32.64 22.91
C GLU A 285 -7.01 31.99 21.88
N ALA A 286 -6.90 32.38 20.61
CA ALA A 286 -7.67 31.74 19.54
C ALA A 286 -7.20 30.30 19.28
N LEU A 287 -5.90 30.04 19.36
CA LEU A 287 -5.30 28.71 19.24
C LEU A 287 -5.74 27.78 20.37
N ASP A 288 -6.19 28.29 21.51
CA ASP A 288 -6.82 27.49 22.56
C ASP A 288 -8.15 26.85 22.17
N ILE A 289 -8.80 27.37 21.13
CA ILE A 289 -10.09 26.89 20.63
C ILE A 289 -9.96 26.31 19.22
N LEU A 290 -9.25 27.01 18.33
CA LEU A 290 -9.05 26.61 16.96
C LEU A 290 -7.70 25.90 16.88
N LYS A 291 -7.68 24.57 17.01
CA LYS A 291 -6.42 23.82 17.13
C LYS A 291 -5.82 23.37 15.79
N ILE A 292 -6.63 23.26 14.74
CA ILE A 292 -6.20 22.66 13.46
C ILE A 292 -6.26 23.72 12.35
N TRP A 293 -5.11 23.99 11.74
CA TRP A 293 -4.95 25.03 10.74
C TRP A 293 -4.30 24.48 9.46
N SER A 294 -4.69 25.02 8.31
CA SER A 294 -4.00 24.78 7.03
C SER A 294 -3.53 26.07 6.38
N SER A 295 -2.27 26.10 5.97
CA SER A 295 -1.62 27.27 5.39
C SER A 295 -0.61 26.87 4.31
N THR A 296 -0.35 27.77 3.37
CA THR A 296 0.83 27.64 2.49
C THR A 296 2.05 28.22 3.19
N LEU A 297 3.26 27.72 2.90
CA LEU A 297 4.49 28.21 3.53
C LEU A 297 4.69 29.72 3.36
N LYS A 298 4.30 30.29 2.23
CA LYS A 298 4.37 31.76 2.00
C LYS A 298 3.39 32.56 2.87
N SER A 299 2.31 31.94 3.33
CA SER A 299 1.26 32.60 4.11
C SER A 299 1.49 32.53 5.62
N ILE A 300 2.30 31.59 6.12
CA ILE A 300 2.48 31.35 7.56
C ILE A 300 2.93 32.60 8.32
N ARG A 301 3.80 33.43 7.74
CA ARG A 301 4.31 34.66 8.38
C ARG A 301 3.19 35.65 8.68
N ARG A 302 2.16 35.69 7.83
CA ARG A 302 1.04 36.63 7.96
C ARG A 302 -0.03 36.14 8.92
N THR A 303 -0.05 34.84 9.26
CA THR A 303 -1.07 34.23 10.11
C THR A 303 -0.56 33.86 11.49
N PHE A 304 0.68 33.38 11.58
CA PHE A 304 1.18 32.79 12.81
C PHE A 304 2.34 33.61 13.38
N PRO A 305 2.31 33.97 14.67
CA PRO A 305 3.42 34.66 15.30
C PRO A 305 4.68 33.80 15.19
N LEU A 306 5.84 34.44 15.05
CA LEU A 306 7.11 33.72 15.01
C LEU A 306 7.54 33.41 16.45
N ARG A 307 6.94 32.38 17.04
CA ARG A 307 7.24 31.88 18.38
C ARG A 307 7.51 30.37 18.32
N PRO A 308 8.50 29.87 19.08
CA PRO A 308 8.85 28.46 19.02
C PRO A 308 7.75 27.61 19.66
N GLY A 309 7.47 26.44 19.06
CA GLY A 309 6.60 25.42 19.67
C GLY A 309 5.15 25.83 19.97
N ILE A 310 4.61 26.82 19.26
CA ILE A 310 3.19 27.21 19.39
C ILE A 310 2.24 26.09 18.92
N PHE A 311 2.68 25.23 18.01
CA PHE A 311 1.98 24.02 17.60
C PHE A 311 2.66 22.78 18.16
N ASP A 312 1.88 21.77 18.55
CA ASP A 312 2.45 20.49 18.93
C ASP A 312 2.99 19.73 17.70
N TYR A 313 2.31 19.87 16.56
CA TYR A 313 2.68 19.23 15.30
C TYR A 313 2.60 20.21 14.12
N VAL A 314 3.54 20.08 13.20
CA VAL A 314 3.43 20.56 11.81
C VAL A 314 3.42 19.36 10.87
N ILE A 315 2.50 19.34 9.90
CA ILE A 315 2.43 18.30 8.88
C ILE A 315 2.78 18.96 7.54
N PHE A 316 3.80 18.44 6.88
CA PHE A 316 4.16 18.82 5.52
C PHE A 316 3.68 17.72 4.58
N ASP A 317 2.79 18.08 3.67
CA ASP A 317 2.38 17.26 2.54
C ASP A 317 3.19 17.68 1.31
N GLU A 318 3.41 16.76 0.37
CA GLU A 318 4.25 16.96 -0.82
C GLU A 318 5.67 17.49 -0.47
N ALA A 319 6.26 16.97 0.61
CA ALA A 319 7.53 17.46 1.13
C ALA A 319 8.74 17.24 0.20
N SER A 320 8.62 16.38 -0.82
CA SER A 320 9.61 16.27 -1.90
C SER A 320 9.68 17.54 -2.75
N GLN A 321 8.59 18.31 -2.82
CA GLN A 321 8.49 19.58 -3.55
C GLN A 321 8.81 20.82 -2.70
N VAL A 322 9.26 20.65 -1.45
CA VAL A 322 9.52 21.73 -0.49
C VAL A 322 11.01 21.87 -0.22
N ASP A 323 11.54 23.09 -0.31
CA ASP A 323 12.90 23.42 0.12
C ASP A 323 12.98 23.71 1.64
N LEU A 324 14.13 23.41 2.25
CA LEU A 324 14.35 23.58 3.69
C LEU A 324 14.17 25.03 4.17
N PRO A 325 14.74 26.05 3.50
CA PRO A 325 14.55 27.44 3.93
C PRO A 325 13.08 27.86 3.98
N SER A 326 12.26 27.40 3.03
CA SER A 326 10.82 27.65 3.03
C SER A 326 10.08 26.94 4.16
N ALA A 327 10.56 25.75 4.57
CA ALA A 327 9.98 24.98 5.66
C ALA A 327 10.41 25.45 7.06
N ALA A 328 11.61 26.02 7.19
CA ALA A 328 12.22 26.37 8.47
C ALA A 328 11.33 27.20 9.41
N PRO A 329 10.59 28.24 8.95
CA PRO A 329 9.73 29.00 9.86
C PRO A 329 8.52 28.19 10.36
N ALA A 330 8.04 27.20 9.60
CA ALA A 330 6.96 26.33 10.04
C ALA A 330 7.49 25.27 11.04
N LEU A 331 8.68 24.70 10.78
CA LEU A 331 9.37 23.82 11.73
C LEU A 331 9.63 24.53 13.06
N TYR A 332 10.12 25.76 13.04
CA TYR A 332 10.38 26.54 14.26
C TYR A 332 9.13 26.69 15.15
N ARG A 333 7.95 26.84 14.53
CA ARG A 333 6.67 27.01 15.25
C ARG A 333 6.12 25.71 15.85
N ALA A 334 6.71 24.56 15.57
CA ALA A 334 6.19 23.27 15.99
C ALA A 334 7.16 22.49 16.86
N LYS A 335 6.63 21.71 17.81
CA LYS A 335 7.42 20.80 18.65
C LYS A 335 7.83 19.54 17.92
N LYS A 336 6.98 19.04 17.02
CA LYS A 336 7.17 17.83 16.22
C LYS A 336 6.78 18.09 14.77
N ALA A 337 7.41 17.37 13.85
CA ALA A 337 7.10 17.44 12.42
C ALA A 337 6.72 16.06 11.88
N VAL A 338 5.70 16.03 11.01
CA VAL A 338 5.34 14.88 10.19
C VAL A 338 5.62 15.27 8.74
N ILE A 339 6.45 14.49 8.07
CA ILE A 339 6.91 14.78 6.71
C ILE A 339 6.34 13.69 5.80
N VAL A 340 5.44 14.09 4.90
CA VAL A 340 4.79 13.22 3.91
C VAL A 340 5.19 13.70 2.53
N GLY A 341 5.61 12.77 1.68
CA GLY A 341 6.01 13.06 0.32
C GLY A 341 6.50 11.80 -0.38
N ASP A 342 6.77 11.94 -1.66
CA ASP A 342 7.26 10.84 -2.51
C ASP A 342 8.58 11.27 -3.18
N PRO A 343 9.71 10.64 -2.84
CA PRO A 343 11.01 10.98 -3.42
C PRO A 343 11.13 10.59 -4.91
N MET A 344 10.22 9.76 -5.43
CA MET A 344 10.18 9.40 -6.86
C MET A 344 9.39 10.41 -7.71
N GLN A 345 8.71 11.36 -7.08
CA GLN A 345 7.99 12.44 -7.76
C GLN A 345 8.86 13.71 -7.91
N LEU A 346 8.25 14.80 -8.38
CA LEU A 346 8.95 16.07 -8.61
C LEU A 346 9.64 16.58 -7.34
N THR A 347 10.86 17.08 -7.52
CA THR A 347 11.58 17.84 -6.47
C THR A 347 11.26 19.33 -6.56
N HIS A 348 11.58 20.09 -5.51
CA HIS A 348 11.47 21.55 -5.55
C HIS A 348 12.37 22.15 -6.64
N ILE A 349 11.89 23.23 -7.27
CA ILE A 349 12.66 23.93 -8.31
C ILE A 349 13.54 24.98 -7.63
N ALA A 350 14.86 24.77 -7.63
CA ALA A 350 15.82 25.75 -7.12
C ALA A 350 16.08 26.87 -8.15
N GLY A 351 16.29 28.09 -7.64
CA GLY A 351 16.62 29.26 -8.47
C GLY A 351 18.11 29.43 -8.78
N ILE A 352 18.97 28.53 -8.26
CA ILE A 352 20.43 28.60 -8.39
C ILE A 352 21.00 27.23 -8.78
N THR A 353 22.15 27.23 -9.45
CA THR A 353 22.88 26.00 -9.80
C THR A 353 23.63 25.43 -8.60
N ARG A 354 24.09 24.18 -8.72
CA ARG A 354 24.97 23.53 -7.74
C ARG A 354 26.25 24.31 -7.50
N GLU A 355 26.83 24.93 -8.54
CA GLU A 355 28.06 25.71 -8.37
C GLU A 355 27.81 26.97 -7.54
N ILE A 356 26.74 27.70 -7.84
CA ILE A 356 26.36 28.91 -7.10
C ILE A 356 26.06 28.56 -5.64
N ASP A 357 25.29 27.49 -5.40
CA ASP A 357 25.01 26.97 -4.06
C ASP A 357 26.33 26.66 -3.31
N GLY A 358 27.27 25.97 -3.95
CA GLY A 358 28.58 25.65 -3.38
C GLY A 358 29.42 26.88 -3.01
N VAL A 359 29.42 27.91 -3.85
CA VAL A 359 30.11 29.18 -3.57
C VAL A 359 29.49 29.88 -2.35
N LEU A 360 28.15 29.96 -2.30
CA LEU A 360 27.43 30.53 -1.16
C LEU A 360 27.68 29.73 0.12
N ALA A 361 27.64 28.40 0.03
CA ALA A 361 27.92 27.50 1.15
C ALA A 361 29.33 27.69 1.68
N LYS A 362 30.33 27.87 0.81
CA LYS A 362 31.72 28.16 1.21
C LYS A 362 31.82 29.52 1.90
N TYR A 363 31.19 30.56 1.34
CA TYR A 363 31.17 31.90 1.91
C TYR A 363 30.57 31.93 3.33
N HIS A 364 29.48 31.17 3.54
CA HIS A 364 28.83 31.04 4.86
C HIS A 364 29.40 29.94 5.76
N GLY A 365 30.52 29.30 5.37
CA GLY A 365 31.20 28.28 6.17
C GLY A 365 30.48 26.93 6.29
N LEU A 366 29.38 26.71 5.54
CA LEU A 366 28.63 25.44 5.54
C LEU A 366 29.46 24.26 5.03
N THR A 367 30.42 24.50 4.13
CA THR A 367 31.33 23.46 3.62
C THR A 367 32.25 22.88 4.68
N LYS A 368 32.39 23.54 5.84
CA LYS A 368 33.12 23.00 7.01
C LYS A 368 32.27 21.95 7.76
N MET A 369 30.95 22.00 7.64
CA MET A 369 30.00 21.08 8.28
C MET A 369 29.73 19.87 7.37
N ARG A 370 30.74 19.02 7.18
CA ARG A 370 30.70 17.90 6.22
C ARG A 370 29.59 16.88 6.48
N ASP A 371 29.14 16.76 7.74
CA ASP A 371 28.06 15.85 8.13
C ASP A 371 26.67 16.35 7.70
N ILE A 372 26.57 17.63 7.32
CA ILE A 372 25.30 18.31 7.02
C ILE A 372 25.27 18.78 5.57
N TYR A 373 26.30 19.50 5.11
CA TYR A 373 26.41 19.99 3.74
C TYR A 373 27.42 19.15 2.93
N PRO A 374 27.09 18.74 1.69
CA PRO A 374 25.87 19.07 0.94
C PRO A 374 24.70 18.10 1.16
N SER A 375 24.95 16.91 1.72
CA SER A 375 24.05 15.76 1.65
C SER A 375 22.67 15.99 2.29
N LYS A 376 22.58 16.76 3.37
CA LYS A 376 21.34 16.92 4.15
C LYS A 376 20.62 18.25 3.93
N ILE A 377 21.32 19.29 3.44
CA ILE A 377 20.76 20.66 3.40
C ILE A 377 21.03 21.46 2.12
N ARG A 378 21.69 20.89 1.10
CA ARG A 378 22.02 21.65 -0.11
C ARG A 378 20.75 22.15 -0.79
N TYR A 379 20.62 23.47 -0.91
CA TYR A 379 19.39 24.11 -1.36
C TYR A 379 19.01 23.71 -2.78
N CYS A 380 19.98 23.52 -3.66
CA CYS A 380 19.68 23.27 -5.07
C CYS A 380 18.94 21.95 -5.36
N ASP A 381 19.11 20.90 -4.54
CA ASP A 381 18.60 19.56 -4.85
C ASP A 381 18.27 18.67 -3.64
N VAL A 382 18.36 19.17 -2.40
CA VAL A 382 17.89 18.45 -1.21
C VAL A 382 16.57 19.03 -0.75
N SER A 383 15.49 18.25 -0.92
CA SER A 383 14.15 18.60 -0.45
C SER A 383 13.99 18.38 1.05
N LEU A 384 12.91 18.91 1.63
CA LEU A 384 12.53 18.67 3.02
C LEU A 384 12.36 17.18 3.31
N TYR A 385 11.75 16.43 2.38
CA TYR A 385 11.63 14.98 2.50
C TYR A 385 13.00 14.32 2.62
N LYS A 386 13.93 14.62 1.70
CA LYS A 386 15.24 13.98 1.68
C LYS A 386 16.08 14.34 2.90
N SER A 387 15.97 15.59 3.36
CA SER A 387 16.62 16.03 4.59
C SER A 387 16.07 15.31 5.82
N ALA A 388 14.75 15.16 5.93
CA ALA A 388 14.12 14.42 7.03
C ALA A 388 14.52 12.94 7.02
N GLU A 389 14.49 12.29 5.85
CA GLU A 389 14.96 10.91 5.67
C GLU A 389 16.43 10.75 6.12
N SER A 390 17.28 11.73 5.80
CA SER A 390 18.70 11.72 6.19
C SER A 390 18.96 12.08 7.66
N SER A 391 17.90 12.39 8.41
CA SER A 391 17.95 12.83 9.81
C SER A 391 17.32 11.82 10.78
N ILE A 392 16.84 10.68 10.27
CA ILE A 392 16.23 9.60 11.07
C ILE A 392 17.04 8.31 10.93
N ASP A 393 17.05 7.49 11.99
CA ASP A 393 17.78 6.21 12.03
C ASP A 393 16.93 5.01 11.56
N TYR A 394 15.71 5.27 11.10
CA TYR A 394 14.77 4.25 10.63
C TYR A 394 14.29 4.54 9.21
N LYS A 395 13.81 3.51 8.51
CA LYS A 395 13.28 3.69 7.15
C LYS A 395 11.95 4.45 7.18
N PRO A 396 11.72 5.39 6.24
CA PRO A 396 10.40 6.01 6.08
C PRO A 396 9.30 4.95 5.93
N ILE A 397 8.12 5.24 6.46
CA ILE A 397 6.95 4.37 6.32
C ILE A 397 6.47 4.46 4.87
N PHE A 398 6.54 3.34 4.15
CA PHE A 398 6.05 3.25 2.77
C PHE A 398 4.56 2.88 2.75
N LEU A 399 3.73 3.73 2.15
CA LEU A 399 2.31 3.45 1.97
C LEU A 399 2.11 2.54 0.75
N VAL A 400 1.91 1.26 1.03
CA VAL A 400 1.91 0.18 0.02
C VAL A 400 0.68 0.21 -0.89
N ASN A 401 -0.48 0.63 -0.41
CA ASN A 401 -1.74 0.47 -1.15
C ASN A 401 -2.02 1.66 -2.08
N HIS A 402 -2.24 1.38 -3.36
CA HIS A 402 -2.65 2.36 -4.37
C HIS A 402 -4.14 2.25 -4.68
N TYR A 403 -4.84 3.38 -4.74
CA TYR A 403 -6.31 3.42 -4.86
C TYR A 403 -6.81 4.31 -6.01
N ARG A 404 -5.92 4.87 -6.84
CA ARG A 404 -6.29 5.94 -7.80
C ARG A 404 -6.37 5.46 -9.24
N SER A 405 -5.26 4.96 -9.76
CA SER A 405 -5.10 4.70 -11.19
C SER A 405 -5.56 3.29 -11.53
N GLU A 406 -5.97 3.13 -12.79
CA GLU A 406 -6.27 1.84 -13.40
C GLU A 406 -5.02 0.96 -13.46
N ASP A 407 -5.22 -0.35 -13.37
CA ASP A 407 -4.17 -1.36 -13.17
C ASP A 407 -3.06 -1.27 -14.23
N GLN A 408 -3.42 -1.12 -15.51
CA GLN A 408 -2.44 -1.01 -16.61
C GLN A 408 -1.63 0.28 -16.54
N ILE A 409 -2.23 1.36 -15.99
CA ILE A 409 -1.51 2.63 -15.77
C ILE A 409 -0.54 2.51 -14.61
N ILE A 410 -1.01 2.06 -13.43
CA ILE A 410 -0.15 1.98 -12.24
C ILE A 410 0.89 0.88 -12.36
N ALA A 411 0.63 -0.22 -13.07
CA ALA A 411 1.59 -1.31 -13.24
C ALA A 411 2.91 -0.82 -13.85
N LEU A 412 2.85 0.06 -14.86
CA LEU A 412 4.06 0.65 -15.45
C LEU A 412 4.85 1.48 -14.43
N CYS A 413 4.15 2.36 -13.69
CA CYS A 413 4.78 3.19 -12.67
C CYS A 413 5.36 2.35 -11.51
N ASN A 414 4.63 1.33 -11.06
CA ASN A 414 5.02 0.44 -9.98
C ASN A 414 6.32 -0.32 -10.33
N LYS A 415 6.40 -0.85 -11.55
CA LYS A 415 7.60 -1.52 -12.06
C LYS A 415 8.78 -0.55 -12.20
N THR A 416 8.54 0.66 -12.71
CA THR A 416 9.60 1.62 -13.06
C THR A 416 10.18 2.35 -11.85
N PHE A 417 9.32 2.77 -10.90
CA PHE A 417 9.72 3.67 -9.81
C PHE A 417 9.66 3.05 -8.42
N TYR A 418 8.82 2.02 -8.23
CA TYR A 418 8.53 1.48 -6.88
C TYR A 418 8.97 0.02 -6.71
N GLY A 419 9.61 -0.60 -7.72
CA GLY A 419 10.13 -1.96 -7.64
C GLY A 419 9.05 -3.01 -7.31
N GLU A 420 7.84 -2.82 -7.87
CA GLU A 420 6.68 -3.71 -7.66
C GLU A 420 6.16 -3.77 -6.21
N ASN A 421 6.58 -2.84 -5.34
CA ASN A 421 6.17 -2.83 -3.93
C ASN A 421 4.78 -2.23 -3.69
N LEU A 422 4.15 -1.56 -4.67
CA LEU A 422 2.77 -1.09 -4.52
C LEU A 422 1.77 -2.23 -4.73
N LYS A 423 0.75 -2.30 -3.86
CA LYS A 423 -0.42 -3.15 -4.02
C LYS A 423 -1.55 -2.36 -4.63
N ILE A 424 -2.03 -2.81 -5.79
CA ILE A 424 -3.14 -2.17 -6.49
C ILE A 424 -4.43 -2.58 -5.79
N MET A 425 -5.10 -1.59 -5.19
CA MET A 425 -6.37 -1.72 -4.48
C MET A 425 -7.49 -0.92 -5.17
N THR A 426 -7.23 -0.45 -6.38
CA THR A 426 -8.19 0.39 -7.11
C THR A 426 -9.38 -0.45 -7.55
N THR A 427 -10.59 0.02 -7.26
CA THR A 427 -11.83 -0.62 -7.70
C THR A 427 -12.59 0.35 -8.61
N HIS A 428 -12.39 0.21 -9.93
CA HIS A 428 -13.12 1.01 -10.91
C HIS A 428 -14.48 0.42 -11.23
N ASP A 429 -15.47 1.30 -11.31
CA ASP A 429 -16.78 0.98 -11.87
C ASP A 429 -16.73 1.19 -13.39
N TYR A 430 -16.30 0.16 -14.11
CA TYR A 430 -16.14 0.21 -15.57
C TYR A 430 -17.48 0.46 -16.30
N SER A 431 -18.63 0.29 -15.64
CA SER A 431 -19.93 0.64 -16.23
C SER A 431 -20.08 2.14 -16.51
N LYS A 432 -19.29 2.98 -15.83
CA LYS A 432 -19.26 4.44 -16.03
C LYS A 432 -18.31 4.89 -17.13
N ILE A 433 -17.53 3.97 -17.70
CA ILE A 433 -16.54 4.26 -18.73
C ILE A 433 -17.12 3.81 -20.08
N PRO A 434 -17.21 4.69 -21.09
CA PRO A 434 -17.64 4.29 -22.42
C PRO A 434 -16.75 3.16 -22.97
N GLY A 435 -17.35 2.08 -23.49
CA GLY A 435 -16.61 0.90 -23.94
C GLY A 435 -15.67 1.16 -25.14
N ASN A 436 -15.83 2.28 -25.84
CA ASN A 436 -14.95 2.71 -26.93
C ASN A 436 -13.82 3.64 -26.46
N LEU A 437 -13.72 3.92 -25.15
CA LEU A 437 -12.63 4.69 -24.58
C LEU A 437 -11.41 3.78 -24.36
N PRO A 438 -10.22 4.14 -24.88
CA PRO A 438 -9.00 3.38 -24.63
C PRO A 438 -8.68 3.30 -23.14
N LEU A 439 -8.33 2.10 -22.66
CA LEU A 439 -7.90 1.84 -21.28
C LEU A 439 -6.38 1.67 -21.22
N GLY A 440 -5.77 2.17 -20.14
CA GLY A 440 -4.34 2.03 -19.93
C GLY A 440 -3.51 3.12 -20.61
N ILE A 441 -2.31 2.74 -21.05
CA ILE A 441 -1.31 3.67 -21.60
C ILE A 441 -1.20 3.47 -23.10
N HIS A 442 -1.39 4.55 -23.85
CA HIS A 442 -1.26 4.57 -25.30
C HIS A 442 -0.14 5.53 -25.71
N TRP A 443 0.79 5.03 -26.52
CA TRP A 443 1.87 5.83 -27.08
C TRP A 443 1.58 6.16 -28.54
N PHE A 444 1.74 7.44 -28.89
CA PHE A 444 1.56 7.95 -30.24
C PHE A 444 2.89 8.53 -30.72
N ASP A 445 3.49 7.94 -31.76
CA ASP A 445 4.69 8.49 -32.37
C ASP A 445 4.35 9.77 -33.13
N CYS A 446 4.91 10.90 -32.69
CA CYS A 446 4.71 12.21 -33.29
C CYS A 446 6.06 12.85 -33.61
N LYS A 447 6.44 12.81 -34.88
CA LYS A 447 7.69 13.42 -35.37
C LYS A 447 7.42 14.86 -35.76
N GLY A 448 7.95 15.81 -35.00
CA GLY A 448 7.80 17.24 -35.21
C GLY A 448 9.07 18.01 -34.91
N THR A 449 9.06 19.31 -35.22
CA THR A 449 10.18 20.22 -34.95
C THR A 449 9.94 21.00 -33.66
N VAL A 450 10.98 21.07 -32.83
CA VAL A 450 10.93 21.81 -31.57
C VAL A 450 11.48 23.22 -31.77
N TYR A 451 10.66 24.22 -31.49
CA TYR A 451 11.09 25.61 -31.41
C TYR A 451 11.39 26.00 -29.95
N LYS A 452 12.61 26.47 -29.69
CA LYS A 452 13.02 27.02 -28.39
C LYS A 452 12.90 28.54 -28.44
N HIS A 453 11.98 29.09 -27.65
CA HIS A 453 11.84 30.54 -27.58
C HIS A 453 12.98 31.19 -26.77
N PRO A 454 13.47 32.39 -27.15
CA PRO A 454 14.51 33.11 -26.42
C PRO A 454 14.26 33.26 -24.92
N ALA A 455 12.99 33.45 -24.52
CA ALA A 455 12.57 33.58 -23.11
C ALA A 455 12.50 32.26 -22.30
N GLY A 456 12.96 31.11 -22.82
CA GLY A 456 13.21 29.91 -21.99
C GLY A 456 12.14 28.80 -21.95
N SER A 457 11.26 28.69 -22.95
CA SER A 457 10.30 27.56 -23.09
C SER A 457 10.37 26.94 -24.49
N ARG A 458 9.80 25.75 -24.67
CA ARG A 458 9.74 25.03 -25.95
C ARG A 458 8.30 24.83 -26.42
N ILE A 459 8.14 24.68 -27.72
CA ILE A 459 6.89 24.34 -28.39
C ILE A 459 7.17 23.39 -29.56
N ASN A 460 6.30 22.42 -29.78
CA ASN A 460 6.26 21.56 -30.97
C ASN A 460 4.84 21.64 -31.54
N GLN A 461 4.69 22.33 -32.67
CA GLN A 461 3.36 22.55 -33.27
C GLN A 461 2.71 21.28 -33.77
N LYS A 462 3.50 20.29 -34.22
CA LYS A 462 2.95 19.01 -34.66
C LYS A 462 2.32 18.25 -33.50
N GLU A 463 2.95 18.28 -32.32
CA GLU A 463 2.37 17.74 -31.10
C GLU A 463 1.10 18.49 -30.70
N VAL A 464 1.04 19.81 -30.84
CA VAL A 464 -0.19 20.59 -30.56
C VAL A 464 -1.35 20.08 -31.41
N GLU A 465 -1.14 19.87 -32.72
CA GLU A 465 -2.16 19.28 -33.61
C GLU A 465 -2.62 17.90 -33.16
N VAL A 466 -1.67 16.99 -32.92
CA VAL A 466 -1.97 15.60 -32.54
C VAL A 466 -2.72 15.53 -31.21
N VAL A 467 -2.25 16.28 -30.19
CA VAL A 467 -2.88 16.33 -28.88
C VAL A 467 -4.30 16.88 -28.97
N CYS A 468 -4.53 17.95 -29.75
CA CYS A 468 -5.88 18.49 -29.95
C CYS A 468 -6.80 17.47 -30.63
N ASN A 469 -6.31 16.75 -31.65
CA ASN A 469 -7.11 15.71 -32.32
C ASN A 469 -7.51 14.58 -31.37
N ILE A 470 -6.56 14.09 -30.56
CA ILE A 470 -6.82 13.08 -29.51
C ILE A 470 -7.81 13.62 -28.48
N PHE A 471 -7.63 14.86 -28.02
CA PHE A 471 -8.52 15.50 -27.07
C PHE A 471 -9.96 15.56 -27.59
N PHE A 472 -10.18 15.98 -28.84
CA PHE A 472 -11.52 16.05 -29.42
C PHE A 472 -12.15 14.66 -29.65
N ASP A 473 -11.36 13.65 -30.00
CA ASP A 473 -11.83 12.27 -30.09
C ASP A 473 -12.29 11.74 -28.72
N ILE A 474 -11.47 11.93 -27.68
CA ILE A 474 -11.83 11.58 -26.30
C ILE A 474 -13.10 12.31 -25.86
N LEU A 475 -13.17 13.62 -26.09
CA LEU A 475 -14.31 14.45 -25.69
C LEU A 475 -15.62 13.96 -26.32
N LYS A 476 -15.59 13.58 -27.61
CA LYS A 476 -16.75 12.98 -28.30
C LYS A 476 -17.17 11.66 -27.66
N LYS A 477 -16.22 10.79 -27.31
CA LYS A 477 -16.50 9.49 -26.67
C LYS A 477 -17.11 9.63 -25.28
N ILE A 478 -16.68 10.64 -24.52
CA ILE A 478 -17.14 10.86 -23.13
C ILE A 478 -18.33 11.82 -23.02
N ALA A 479 -18.85 12.36 -24.13
CA ALA A 479 -19.87 13.42 -24.11
C ALA A 479 -21.13 13.09 -23.28
N GLY A 480 -21.51 11.81 -23.21
CA GLY A 480 -22.64 11.31 -22.40
C GLY A 480 -22.33 11.08 -20.91
N THR A 481 -21.12 11.42 -20.45
CA THR A 481 -20.64 11.13 -19.09
C THR A 481 -20.24 12.41 -18.36
N ASN A 482 -19.80 12.26 -17.09
CA ASN A 482 -19.21 13.32 -16.28
C ASN A 482 -17.71 13.08 -16.03
N LEU A 483 -17.04 12.34 -16.93
CA LEU A 483 -15.61 12.10 -16.83
C LEU A 483 -14.84 13.40 -17.09
N SER A 484 -13.79 13.65 -16.30
CA SER A 484 -12.94 14.81 -16.49
C SER A 484 -11.75 14.54 -17.41
N VAL A 485 -11.20 15.58 -18.04
CA VAL A 485 -10.07 15.46 -18.98
C VAL A 485 -8.92 16.39 -18.60
N GLY A 486 -7.72 15.81 -18.47
CA GLY A 486 -6.48 16.54 -18.21
C GLY A 486 -5.49 16.43 -19.37
N VAL A 487 -4.90 17.54 -19.79
CA VAL A 487 -3.75 17.59 -20.71
C VAL A 487 -2.56 18.17 -19.96
N VAL A 488 -1.47 17.41 -19.89
CA VAL A 488 -0.28 17.79 -19.14
C VAL A 488 0.94 17.87 -20.05
N THR A 489 1.71 18.94 -19.95
CA THR A 489 2.96 19.12 -20.71
C THR A 489 4.05 19.79 -19.86
N PRO A 490 5.35 19.47 -20.04
CA PRO A 490 6.40 20.10 -19.24
C PRO A 490 6.62 21.59 -19.57
N TYR A 491 6.21 22.06 -20.76
CA TYR A 491 6.54 23.39 -21.25
C TYR A 491 5.34 24.33 -21.23
N ARG A 492 5.52 25.51 -20.61
CA ARG A 492 4.46 26.53 -20.49
C ARG A 492 3.91 26.98 -21.85
N ARG A 493 4.78 27.18 -22.85
CA ARG A 493 4.32 27.60 -24.19
C ARG A 493 3.59 26.51 -24.96
N GLN A 494 3.98 25.26 -24.78
CA GLN A 494 3.21 24.12 -25.32
C GLN A 494 1.82 24.09 -24.68
N CYS A 495 1.75 24.30 -23.36
CA CYS A 495 0.48 24.36 -22.62
C CYS A 495 -0.42 25.49 -23.13
N GLU A 496 0.13 26.70 -23.30
CA GLU A 496 -0.59 27.87 -23.82
C GLU A 496 -1.10 27.62 -25.24
N ALA A 497 -0.26 27.09 -26.14
CA ALA A 497 -0.65 26.79 -27.52
C ALA A 497 -1.76 25.73 -27.61
N ILE A 498 -1.69 24.67 -26.79
CA ILE A 498 -2.74 23.65 -26.70
C ILE A 498 -4.04 24.28 -26.17
N TYR A 499 -3.93 25.11 -25.12
CA TYR A 499 -5.09 25.78 -24.52
C TYR A 499 -5.79 26.70 -25.52
N GLU A 500 -5.04 27.56 -26.23
CA GLU A 500 -5.59 28.47 -27.25
C GLU A 500 -6.33 27.69 -28.35
N LYS A 501 -5.73 26.59 -28.84
CA LYS A 501 -6.34 25.77 -29.89
C LYS A 501 -7.60 25.04 -29.43
N ILE A 502 -7.61 24.50 -28.20
CA ILE A 502 -8.80 23.83 -27.65
C ILE A 502 -9.90 24.84 -27.33
N SER A 503 -9.59 25.93 -26.63
CA SER A 503 -10.56 26.94 -26.18
C SER A 503 -11.23 27.69 -27.34
N SER A 504 -10.53 27.89 -28.46
CA SER A 504 -11.11 28.49 -29.67
C SER A 504 -12.07 27.58 -30.44
N THR A 505 -12.06 26.27 -30.18
CA THR A 505 -12.86 25.29 -30.92
C THR A 505 -14.02 24.71 -30.11
N ILE A 506 -13.88 24.61 -28.79
CA ILE A 506 -14.85 23.97 -27.89
C ILE A 506 -15.90 24.96 -27.38
N GLN A 507 -17.15 24.50 -27.22
CA GLN A 507 -18.18 25.24 -26.50
C GLN A 507 -17.83 25.34 -25.00
N PRO A 508 -17.95 26.52 -24.37
CA PRO A 508 -17.61 26.72 -22.96
C PRO A 508 -18.31 25.74 -22.01
N GLU A 509 -19.55 25.35 -22.31
CA GLU A 509 -20.36 24.44 -21.48
C GLU A 509 -19.74 23.03 -21.40
N LEU A 510 -19.18 22.53 -22.51
CA LEU A 510 -18.49 21.24 -22.54
C LEU A 510 -17.17 21.29 -21.78
N PHE A 511 -16.48 22.43 -21.82
CA PHE A 511 -15.24 22.64 -21.10
C PHE A 511 -15.46 22.58 -19.58
N GLU A 512 -16.54 23.20 -19.09
CA GLU A 512 -16.93 23.18 -17.67
C GLU A 512 -17.48 21.80 -17.24
N LYS A 513 -18.37 21.21 -18.06
CA LYS A 513 -18.97 19.88 -17.77
C LYS A 513 -17.91 18.80 -17.51
N HIS A 514 -16.83 18.81 -18.27
CA HIS A 514 -15.76 17.81 -18.21
C HIS A 514 -14.53 18.27 -17.40
N ASP A 515 -14.65 19.31 -16.55
CA ASP A 515 -13.55 19.85 -15.71
C ASP A 515 -12.20 19.85 -16.46
N VAL A 516 -12.19 20.43 -17.67
CA VAL A 516 -11.03 20.33 -18.56
C VAL A 516 -9.85 21.12 -18.00
N LYS A 517 -8.73 20.43 -17.77
CA LYS A 517 -7.50 21.04 -17.24
C LYS A 517 -6.36 20.89 -18.22
N ILE A 518 -5.80 22.01 -18.67
CA ILE A 518 -4.61 22.04 -19.53
C ILE A 518 -3.52 22.76 -18.73
N LEU A 519 -2.57 21.99 -18.19
CA LEU A 519 -1.61 22.48 -17.21
C LEU A 519 -0.20 21.97 -17.46
N THR A 520 0.77 22.67 -16.87
CA THR A 520 2.13 22.16 -16.78
C THR A 520 2.26 21.09 -15.69
N ALA A 521 3.18 20.14 -15.83
CA ALA A 521 3.36 19.04 -14.87
C ALA A 521 3.53 19.47 -13.39
N HIS A 522 4.11 20.64 -13.11
CA HIS A 522 4.27 21.16 -11.74
C HIS A 522 3.02 21.87 -11.17
N LYS A 523 1.96 22.03 -11.96
CA LYS A 523 0.69 22.67 -11.58
C LYS A 523 -0.49 21.70 -11.56
N PHE A 524 -0.38 20.59 -12.30
CA PHE A 524 -1.37 19.51 -12.33
C PHE A 524 -1.21 18.66 -11.07
#